data_AF-A0A525VQR8-F1
#
_entry.id   AF-A0A525VQR8-F1
#
_cell.length_a   1.000
_cell.length_b   1.000
_cell.length_c   1.000
_cell.angle_alpha   90.00
_cell.angle_beta   90.00
_cell.angle_gamma   90.00
#
_symmetry.space_group_name_H-M   'P 1'
#
loop_
_entity.id
_entity.type
_entity.pdbx_description
1 polymer ?
#
loop_
_entity_poly.entity_id
_entity_poly.type
_entity_poly.pdbx_seq_one_letter_code
_entity_poly.pdbx_strand_id
1 'polypeptide(L)'
;MEHQKPNQPTVADDPKAREILRQAFEKTSRWQKDFKGFTADLTVNVNGKETSGPVMVKGPREVSVQLGDADVQKWAQEQLGMIAVHRGPRTFEESDGKYSLTMEEDRHPFGTKLIIHGSNSFYRVKDHRITQINRTMAHPGMTPFAFTINVEESSVTQPGRSSIARVERAHSYRARSASRRTTRLPFPFSCSLKS
;
A
#
# COMPACT_ATOMS: atom_id res chain seq x y z
N MET A 1 -14.17 26.76 -23.80
CA MET A 1 -13.07 27.07 -22.86
C MET A 1 -12.17 25.86 -22.82
N GLU A 2 -11.03 25.94 -23.51
CA GLU A 2 -10.00 24.90 -23.56
C GLU A 2 -9.44 24.65 -22.15
N HIS A 3 -9.39 23.38 -21.76
CA HIS A 3 -8.73 22.98 -20.52
C HIS A 3 -7.21 23.07 -20.75
N GLN A 4 -6.60 24.12 -20.21
CA GLN A 4 -5.14 24.21 -20.11
C GLN A 4 -4.64 23.05 -19.23
N LYS A 5 -4.00 22.06 -19.87
CA LYS A 5 -3.13 21.10 -19.17
C LYS A 5 -2.04 21.90 -18.45
N PRO A 6 -1.89 21.79 -17.12
CA PRO A 6 -0.77 22.43 -16.45
C PRO A 6 0.53 21.86 -17.04
N ASN A 7 1.36 22.75 -17.56
CA ASN A 7 2.66 22.45 -18.11
C ASN A 7 3.56 21.97 -16.96
N GLN A 8 3.57 20.65 -16.72
CA GLN A 8 4.52 20.04 -15.79
C GLN A 8 5.92 20.23 -16.37
N PRO A 9 6.92 20.65 -15.56
CA PRO A 9 8.29 20.62 -16.02
C PRO A 9 8.59 19.19 -16.51
N THR A 10 9.06 19.05 -17.74
CA THR A 10 9.51 17.77 -18.30
C THR A 10 10.80 17.38 -17.59
N VAL A 11 10.66 16.86 -16.38
CA VAL A 11 11.77 16.25 -15.66
C VAL A 11 12.18 15.02 -16.46
N ALA A 12 13.44 15.00 -16.90
CA ALA A 12 14.01 13.86 -17.61
C ALA A 12 14.00 12.64 -16.70
N ASP A 13 13.61 11.50 -17.27
CA ASP A 13 13.55 10.24 -16.57
C ASP A 13 14.95 9.66 -16.38
N ASP A 14 15.31 9.30 -15.14
CA ASP A 14 16.58 8.69 -14.80
C ASP A 14 16.49 7.16 -14.96
N PRO A 15 17.25 6.56 -15.89
CA PRO A 15 17.18 5.12 -16.15
C PRO A 15 17.63 4.28 -14.95
N LYS A 16 18.55 4.79 -14.12
CA LYS A 16 18.98 4.10 -12.89
C LYS A 16 17.89 4.14 -11.83
N ALA A 17 17.24 5.29 -11.64
CA ALA A 17 16.11 5.41 -10.72
C ALA A 17 14.96 4.49 -11.12
N ARG A 18 14.66 4.42 -12.43
CA ARG A 18 13.66 3.52 -13.01
C ARG A 18 13.97 2.07 -12.71
N GLU A 19 15.21 1.64 -12.96
CA GLU A 19 15.62 0.26 -12.75
C GLU A 19 15.53 -0.15 -11.27
N ILE A 20 15.97 0.70 -10.34
CA ILE A 20 15.87 0.45 -8.90
C ILE A 20 14.40 0.24 -8.49
N LEU A 21 13.50 1.12 -8.97
CA LEU A 21 12.09 1.02 -8.62
C LEU A 21 11.42 -0.20 -9.28
N ARG A 22 11.76 -0.51 -10.54
CA ARG A 22 11.26 -1.68 -11.26
C ARG A 22 11.61 -2.98 -10.54
N GLN A 23 12.87 -3.14 -10.12
CA GLN A 23 13.30 -4.31 -9.36
C GLN A 23 12.57 -4.44 -8.01
N ALA A 24 12.35 -3.32 -7.31
CA ALA A 24 11.58 -3.32 -6.07
C ALA A 24 10.09 -3.65 -6.30
N PHE A 25 9.54 -3.19 -7.41
CA PHE A 25 8.18 -3.51 -7.84
C PHE A 25 8.01 -5.01 -8.11
N GLU A 26 8.94 -5.61 -8.87
CA GLU A 26 8.91 -7.04 -9.23
C GLU A 26 9.08 -7.98 -8.03
N LYS A 27 9.82 -7.54 -7.01
CA LYS A 27 9.96 -8.28 -5.74
C LYS A 27 8.78 -8.11 -4.79
N THR A 28 7.83 -7.22 -5.10
CA THR A 28 6.60 -7.07 -4.32
C THR A 28 5.61 -8.16 -4.71
N SER A 29 5.18 -8.97 -3.74
CA SER A 29 4.20 -10.04 -4.00
C SER A 29 2.87 -9.46 -4.49
N ARG A 30 2.59 -9.67 -5.79
CA ARG A 30 1.31 -9.36 -6.44
C ARG A 30 0.63 -10.65 -6.87
N TRP A 31 -0.68 -10.57 -7.01
CA TRP A 31 -1.46 -11.63 -7.64
C TRP A 31 -1.20 -11.65 -9.13
N GLN A 32 -1.15 -12.86 -9.68
CA GLN A 32 -1.01 -13.07 -11.12
C GLN A 32 -2.27 -12.56 -11.85
N LYS A 33 -2.14 -12.25 -13.14
CA LYS A 33 -3.25 -11.73 -13.97
C LYS A 33 -4.45 -12.68 -14.02
N ASP A 34 -4.19 -13.98 -13.94
CA ASP A 34 -5.16 -15.06 -13.97
C ASP A 34 -5.66 -15.47 -12.58
N PHE A 35 -5.29 -14.75 -11.52
CA PHE A 35 -5.73 -15.01 -10.16
C PHE A 35 -7.25 -15.11 -10.06
N LYS A 36 -7.73 -16.30 -9.69
CA LYS A 36 -9.16 -16.62 -9.57
C LYS A 36 -9.74 -16.33 -8.18
N GLY A 37 -8.91 -15.84 -7.28
CA GLY A 37 -9.26 -15.64 -5.88
C GLY A 37 -8.82 -16.78 -4.96
N PHE A 38 -9.21 -16.67 -3.71
CA PHE A 38 -9.05 -17.71 -2.69
C PHE A 38 -10.24 -17.73 -1.75
N THR A 39 -10.36 -18.85 -1.05
CA THR A 39 -11.22 -19.02 0.13
C THR A 39 -10.34 -19.38 1.33
N ALA A 40 -10.71 -18.92 2.52
CA ALA A 40 -10.01 -19.24 3.76
C ALA A 40 -10.96 -19.17 4.96
N ASP A 41 -10.52 -19.68 6.10
CA ASP A 41 -11.13 -19.36 7.39
C ASP A 41 -10.46 -18.11 7.97
N LEU A 42 -11.26 -17.08 8.22
CA LEU A 42 -10.81 -15.83 8.82
C LEU A 42 -11.11 -15.87 10.33
N THR A 43 -10.11 -15.56 11.14
CA THR A 43 -10.29 -15.24 12.56
C THR A 43 -9.97 -13.77 12.80
N VAL A 44 -10.89 -13.06 13.46
CA VAL A 44 -10.73 -11.66 13.86
C VAL A 44 -10.79 -11.58 15.38
N ASN A 45 -9.79 -10.95 15.99
CA ASN A 45 -9.75 -10.66 17.42
C ASN A 45 -9.93 -9.15 17.64
N VAL A 46 -11.01 -8.77 18.32
CA VAL A 46 -11.28 -7.39 18.72
C VAL A 46 -11.33 -7.32 20.24
N ASN A 47 -10.33 -6.67 20.85
CA ASN A 47 -10.23 -6.50 22.30
C ASN A 47 -10.34 -7.82 23.09
N GLY A 48 -9.74 -8.90 22.58
CA GLY A 48 -9.78 -10.24 23.19
C GLY A 48 -11.03 -11.05 22.86
N LYS A 49 -12.01 -10.47 22.16
CA LYS A 49 -13.17 -11.21 21.65
C LYS A 49 -12.88 -11.71 20.25
N GLU A 50 -12.84 -13.03 20.08
CA GLU A 50 -12.62 -13.66 18.78
C GLU A 50 -13.93 -14.00 18.07
N THR A 51 -13.94 -13.79 16.76
CA THR A 51 -14.97 -14.30 15.86
C THR A 51 -14.29 -14.93 14.64
N SER A 52 -14.87 -16.00 14.12
CA SER A 52 -14.33 -16.73 12.98
C SER A 52 -15.42 -17.08 11.98
N GLY A 53 -15.03 -17.20 10.72
CA GLY A 53 -15.91 -17.68 9.67
C GLY A 53 -15.26 -17.62 8.28
N PRO A 54 -15.94 -18.16 7.26
CA PRO A 54 -15.35 -18.29 5.93
C PRO A 54 -15.25 -16.94 5.23
N VAL A 55 -14.21 -16.80 4.41
CA VAL A 55 -13.98 -15.66 3.54
C VAL A 55 -13.72 -16.12 2.11
N MET A 56 -14.17 -15.33 1.14
CA MET A 56 -13.83 -15.45 -0.28
C MET A 56 -13.34 -14.10 -0.80
N VAL A 57 -12.19 -14.11 -1.48
CA VAL A 57 -11.62 -12.91 -2.11
C VAL A 57 -11.27 -13.23 -3.56
N LYS A 58 -11.95 -12.61 -4.51
CA LYS A 58 -11.64 -12.73 -5.95
C LYS A 58 -11.05 -11.45 -6.54
N GLY A 59 -11.27 -10.32 -5.87
CA GLY A 59 -10.73 -9.03 -6.26
C GLY A 59 -11.19 -7.92 -5.32
N PRO A 60 -10.76 -6.67 -5.54
CA PRO A 60 -11.05 -5.56 -4.63
C PRO A 60 -12.53 -5.22 -4.48
N ARG A 61 -13.37 -5.62 -5.45
CA ARG A 61 -14.83 -5.42 -5.43
C ARG A 61 -15.61 -6.71 -5.18
N GLU A 62 -14.93 -7.85 -5.08
CA GLU A 62 -15.56 -9.17 -4.92
C GLU A 62 -14.93 -9.87 -3.72
N VAL A 63 -15.32 -9.37 -2.54
CA VAL A 63 -14.94 -9.88 -1.22
C VAL A 63 -16.22 -10.26 -0.47
N SER A 64 -16.27 -11.48 0.03
CA SER A 64 -17.35 -11.98 0.88
C SER A 64 -16.75 -12.46 2.20
N VAL A 65 -17.29 -11.98 3.31
CA VAL A 65 -16.92 -12.38 4.67
C VAL A 65 -18.19 -12.79 5.37
N GLN A 66 -18.16 -13.91 6.11
CA GLN A 66 -19.27 -14.36 6.93
C GLN A 66 -18.81 -14.43 8.38
N LEU A 67 -19.21 -13.45 9.20
CA LEU A 67 -18.92 -13.41 10.64
C LEU A 67 -20.22 -13.16 11.42
N GLY A 68 -20.24 -13.58 12.68
CA GLY A 68 -21.42 -13.42 13.55
C GLY A 68 -21.72 -11.97 13.97
N ASP A 69 -20.78 -11.06 13.75
CA ASP A 69 -20.90 -9.63 14.10
C ASP A 69 -20.84 -8.79 12.81
N ALA A 70 -21.90 -8.05 12.53
CA ALA A 70 -22.07 -7.31 11.27
C ALA A 70 -21.07 -6.16 11.12
N ASP A 71 -20.69 -5.48 12.21
CA ASP A 71 -19.74 -4.39 12.17
C ASP A 71 -18.32 -4.94 11.92
N VAL A 72 -17.97 -6.03 12.59
CA VAL A 72 -16.69 -6.72 12.37
C VAL A 72 -16.61 -7.30 10.96
N GLN A 73 -17.70 -7.87 10.45
CA GLN A 73 -17.80 -8.38 9.08
C GLN A 73 -17.54 -7.28 8.05
N LYS A 74 -18.27 -6.16 8.16
CA LYS A 74 -18.12 -5.02 7.25
C LYS A 74 -16.70 -4.49 7.26
N TRP A 75 -16.12 -4.31 8.45
CA TRP A 75 -14.73 -3.89 8.61
C TRP A 75 -13.76 -4.86 7.92
N ALA A 76 -13.90 -6.17 8.18
CA ALA A 76 -13.02 -7.18 7.60
C ALA A 76 -13.11 -7.21 6.06
N GLN A 77 -14.31 -7.06 5.52
CA GLN A 77 -14.55 -6.97 4.08
C GLN A 77 -13.85 -5.74 3.47
N GLU A 78 -13.92 -4.58 4.12
CA GLU A 78 -13.22 -3.36 3.69
C GLU A 78 -11.69 -3.53 3.73
N GLN A 79 -11.15 -4.16 4.78
CA GLN A 79 -9.71 -4.41 4.90
C GLN A 79 -9.20 -5.36 3.81
N LEU A 80 -9.91 -6.46 3.57
CA LEU A 80 -9.56 -7.42 2.52
C LEU A 80 -9.71 -6.83 1.12
N GLY A 81 -10.72 -5.98 0.90
CA GLY A 81 -10.86 -5.19 -0.32
C GLY A 81 -9.66 -4.28 -0.54
N MET A 82 -9.18 -3.60 0.50
CA MET A 82 -7.99 -2.76 0.41
C MET A 82 -6.72 -3.56 0.12
N ILE A 83 -6.54 -4.71 0.78
CA ILE A 83 -5.43 -5.63 0.48
C ILE A 83 -5.47 -6.05 -1.00
N ALA A 84 -6.65 -6.39 -1.51
CA ALA A 84 -6.85 -6.76 -2.90
C ALA A 84 -6.53 -5.61 -3.87
N VAL A 85 -6.85 -4.35 -3.53
CA VAL A 85 -6.44 -3.18 -4.33
C VAL A 85 -4.91 -3.10 -4.44
N HIS A 86 -4.20 -3.34 -3.34
CA HIS A 86 -2.74 -3.23 -3.31
C HIS A 86 -2.02 -4.41 -3.96
N ARG A 87 -2.60 -5.62 -3.88
CA ARG A 87 -2.02 -6.86 -4.40
C ARG A 87 -2.50 -7.25 -5.79
N GLY A 88 -3.55 -6.61 -6.30
CA GLY A 88 -4.10 -6.88 -7.62
C GLY A 88 -3.05 -6.81 -8.75
N PRO A 89 -3.32 -7.51 -9.86
CA PRO A 89 -2.40 -7.54 -11.00
C PRO A 89 -2.28 -6.15 -11.61
N ARG A 90 -1.04 -5.70 -11.77
CA ARG A 90 -0.68 -4.49 -12.51
C ARG A 90 0.78 -4.58 -12.91
N THR A 91 1.17 -4.00 -14.04
CA THR A 91 2.57 -3.91 -14.42
C THR A 91 3.26 -2.71 -13.77
N PHE A 92 4.58 -2.66 -13.86
CA PHE A 92 5.34 -1.49 -13.42
C PHE A 92 4.93 -0.27 -14.25
N GLU A 93 4.80 -0.42 -15.56
CA GLU A 93 4.45 0.62 -16.52
C GLU A 93 3.06 1.20 -16.26
N GLU A 94 2.08 0.37 -15.89
CA GLU A 94 0.72 0.83 -15.55
C GLU A 94 0.66 1.60 -14.21
N SER A 95 1.67 1.42 -13.35
CA SER A 95 1.70 1.94 -11.99
C SER A 95 2.64 3.12 -11.82
N ASP A 96 3.79 2.93 -11.18
CA ASP A 96 4.77 4.00 -10.91
C ASP A 96 5.64 4.27 -12.15
N GLY A 97 5.75 3.31 -13.08
CA GLY A 97 6.55 3.42 -14.30
C GLY A 97 5.99 4.38 -15.36
N LYS A 98 4.73 4.79 -15.27
CA LYS A 98 4.16 5.82 -16.16
C LYS A 98 4.66 7.24 -15.89
N TYR A 99 5.33 7.44 -14.76
CA TYR A 99 5.87 8.73 -14.34
C TYR A 99 7.36 8.85 -14.66
N SER A 100 7.85 10.08 -14.74
CA SER A 100 9.30 10.34 -14.72
C SER A 100 9.83 10.09 -13.31
N LEU A 101 11.00 9.46 -13.24
CA LEU A 101 11.64 9.05 -11.99
C LEU A 101 13.00 9.73 -11.87
N THR A 102 13.31 10.25 -10.67
CA THR A 102 14.66 10.73 -10.33
C THR A 102 15.08 10.16 -8.99
N MET A 103 16.37 10.20 -8.67
CA MET A 103 16.89 9.74 -7.39
C MET A 103 17.73 10.81 -6.67
N GLU A 104 17.76 10.70 -5.35
CA GLU A 104 18.66 11.46 -4.47
C GLU A 104 19.40 10.49 -3.56
N GLU A 105 20.73 10.64 -3.48
CA GLU A 105 21.60 9.84 -2.61
C GLU A 105 21.96 10.64 -1.35
N ASP A 106 21.13 10.53 -0.32
CA ASP A 106 21.30 11.22 0.97
C ASP A 106 21.88 10.32 2.08
N ARG A 107 22.26 9.07 1.73
CA ARG A 107 22.76 8.02 2.65
C ARG A 107 21.82 7.74 3.82
N HIS A 108 20.52 7.99 3.66
CA HIS A 108 19.54 7.72 4.70
C HIS A 108 19.46 6.22 5.04
N PRO A 109 19.23 5.82 6.30
CA PRO A 109 19.21 4.41 6.72
C PRO A 109 18.14 3.55 6.00
N PHE A 110 17.07 4.19 5.51
CA PHE A 110 16.02 3.55 4.71
C PHE A 110 16.36 3.42 3.23
N GLY A 111 17.54 3.87 2.79
CA GLY A 111 18.03 3.72 1.42
C GLY A 111 17.73 4.91 0.51
N THR A 112 18.05 4.71 -0.77
CA THR A 112 18.00 5.73 -1.83
C THR A 112 16.60 6.29 -1.97
N LYS A 113 16.49 7.62 -2.02
CA LYS A 113 15.23 8.31 -2.23
C LYS A 113 14.92 8.37 -3.72
N LEU A 114 13.77 7.86 -4.12
CA LEU A 114 13.26 7.94 -5.48
C LEU A 114 12.06 8.89 -5.52
N ILE A 115 12.12 9.89 -6.38
CA ILE A 115 11.04 10.88 -6.56
C ILE A 115 10.22 10.47 -7.78
N ILE A 116 8.90 10.43 -7.62
CA ILE A 116 7.95 10.04 -8.65
C ILE A 116 7.18 11.28 -9.11
N HIS A 117 7.61 11.85 -10.23
CA HIS A 117 7.11 13.13 -10.71
C HIS A 117 5.70 12.99 -11.26
N GLY A 118 4.77 13.83 -10.81
CA GLY A 118 3.36 13.78 -11.20
C GLY A 118 2.47 12.88 -10.33
N SER A 119 3.04 12.13 -9.38
CA SER A 119 2.27 11.39 -8.37
C SER A 119 2.33 12.00 -6.96
N ASN A 120 3.01 13.15 -6.79
CA ASN A 120 3.27 13.80 -5.50
C ASN A 120 3.78 12.81 -4.44
N SER A 121 4.70 11.92 -4.85
CA SER A 121 5.21 10.84 -4.00
C SER A 121 6.72 10.76 -4.10
N PHE A 122 7.34 10.29 -3.02
CA PHE A 122 8.69 9.74 -3.06
C PHE A 122 8.71 8.44 -2.28
N TYR A 123 9.53 7.50 -2.74
CA TYR A 123 9.78 6.26 -2.03
C TYR A 123 11.23 6.23 -1.55
N ARG A 124 11.50 5.42 -0.53
CA ARG A 124 12.87 4.97 -0.26
C ARG A 124 12.99 3.50 -0.58
N VAL A 125 14.10 3.15 -1.21
CA VAL A 125 14.40 1.79 -1.65
C VAL A 125 15.75 1.37 -1.10
N LYS A 126 15.77 0.19 -0.48
CA LYS A 126 16.98 -0.47 0.03
C LYS A 126 16.88 -1.95 -0.26
N ASP A 127 17.98 -2.57 -0.69
CA ASP A 127 18.06 -4.01 -0.96
C ASP A 127 16.93 -4.52 -1.88
N HIS A 128 16.60 -3.71 -2.90
CA HIS A 128 15.51 -3.95 -3.85
C HIS A 128 14.13 -4.08 -3.18
N ARG A 129 13.90 -3.37 -2.08
CA ARG A 129 12.62 -3.29 -1.38
C ARG A 129 12.25 -1.85 -1.09
N ILE A 130 10.97 -1.55 -1.20
CA ILE A 130 10.43 -0.26 -0.75
C ILE A 130 10.38 -0.31 0.78
N THR A 131 11.12 0.60 1.41
CA THR A 131 11.24 0.73 2.88
C THR A 131 10.43 1.90 3.41
N GLN A 132 10.14 2.88 2.55
CA GLN A 132 9.32 4.02 2.91
C GLN A 132 8.50 4.49 1.70
N ILE A 133 7.25 4.84 1.97
CA ILE A 133 6.35 5.45 1.00
C ILE A 133 5.91 6.79 1.57
N ASN A 134 6.17 7.87 0.87
CA ASN A 134 5.58 9.17 1.16
C ASN A 134 4.69 9.58 -0.01
N ARG A 135 3.48 10.04 0.30
CA ARG A 135 2.55 10.55 -0.70
C ARG A 135 1.71 11.68 -0.13
N THR A 136 1.54 12.72 -0.94
CA THR A 136 0.56 13.78 -0.70
C THR A 136 -0.62 13.57 -1.63
N MET A 137 -1.83 13.49 -1.07
CA MET A 137 -3.08 13.38 -1.82
C MET A 137 -3.86 14.69 -1.71
N ALA A 138 -4.32 15.16 -2.87
CA ALA A 138 -5.24 16.27 -2.99
C ALA A 138 -6.34 15.85 -3.97
N HIS A 139 -7.59 15.89 -3.53
CA HIS A 139 -8.75 15.57 -4.36
C HIS A 139 -9.82 16.65 -4.16
N PRO A 140 -10.55 17.07 -5.21
CA PRO A 140 -11.64 18.04 -5.07
C PRO A 140 -12.63 17.59 -3.99
N GLY A 141 -13.02 18.49 -3.09
CA GLY A 141 -13.93 18.19 -1.98
C GLY A 141 -13.30 17.48 -0.78
N MET A 142 -11.98 17.26 -0.77
CA MET A 142 -11.26 16.68 0.37
C MET A 142 -10.08 17.57 0.78
N THR A 143 -9.89 17.77 2.10
CA THR A 143 -8.70 18.48 2.60
C THR A 143 -7.43 17.70 2.21
N PRO A 144 -6.43 18.33 1.59
CA PRO A 144 -5.18 17.67 1.26
C PRO A 144 -4.54 17.04 2.49
N PHE A 145 -3.98 15.84 2.32
CA PHE A 145 -3.27 15.15 3.38
C PHE A 145 -2.05 14.43 2.85
N ALA A 146 -1.05 14.31 3.70
CA ALA A 146 0.17 13.57 3.43
C ALA A 146 0.29 12.41 4.41
N PHE A 147 0.85 11.31 3.93
CA PHE A 147 1.16 10.16 4.77
C PHE A 147 2.55 9.62 4.44
N THR A 148 3.17 9.06 5.48
CA THR A 148 4.41 8.31 5.37
C THR A 148 4.19 6.92 5.96
N ILE A 149 4.45 5.90 5.16
CA ILE A 149 4.41 4.50 5.59
C ILE A 149 5.86 4.02 5.65
N ASN A 150 6.29 3.59 6.83
CA ASN A 150 7.57 2.91 6.99
C ASN A 150 7.30 1.41 6.96
N VAL A 151 8.08 0.68 6.17
CA VAL A 151 8.00 -0.78 6.08
C VAL A 151 9.06 -1.36 7.02
N GLU A 152 8.64 -1.70 8.24
CA GLU A 152 9.54 -2.19 9.31
C GLU A 152 9.82 -3.68 9.15
N GLU A 153 8.83 -4.48 8.80
CA GLU A 153 8.97 -5.93 8.61
C GLU A 153 8.28 -6.38 7.30
N SER A 154 8.98 -7.20 6.52
CA SER A 154 8.44 -7.83 5.31
C SER A 154 8.87 -9.29 5.26
N SER A 155 7.90 -10.20 5.40
CA SER A 155 8.14 -11.64 5.28
C SER A 155 8.21 -12.04 3.80
N VAL A 156 9.25 -12.79 3.43
CA VAL A 156 9.29 -13.45 2.12
C VAL A 156 8.35 -14.63 2.13
N THR A 157 7.40 -14.66 1.21
CA THR A 157 6.56 -15.83 1.02
C THR A 157 7.26 -16.86 0.16
N GLN A 158 7.18 -18.14 0.53
CA GLN A 158 7.63 -19.23 -0.33
C GLN A 158 6.88 -19.19 -1.68
N PRO A 159 7.52 -19.59 -2.80
CA PRO A 159 6.85 -19.71 -4.08
C PRO A 159 5.56 -20.55 -3.94
N GLY A 160 4.43 -20.01 -4.40
CA GLY A 160 3.12 -20.70 -4.34
C GLY A 160 2.28 -20.46 -3.08
N ARG A 161 2.75 -19.70 -2.08
CA ARG A 161 1.93 -19.25 -0.94
C ARG A 161 1.59 -17.76 -1.05
N SER A 162 0.31 -17.43 -0.96
CA SER A 162 -0.16 -16.05 -0.87
C SER A 162 0.00 -15.55 0.57
N SER A 163 0.95 -14.66 0.85
CA SER A 163 1.00 -13.98 2.16
C SER A 163 -0.07 -12.89 2.20
N ILE A 164 -0.48 -12.47 3.40
CA ILE A 164 -1.00 -11.13 3.63
C ILE A 164 0.09 -10.43 4.45
N ALA A 165 0.56 -9.27 4.00
CA ALA A 165 1.64 -8.58 4.70
C ALA A 165 1.08 -7.98 5.99
N ARG A 166 1.78 -8.18 7.11
CA ARG A 166 1.50 -7.50 8.36
C ARG A 166 1.97 -6.04 8.21
N VAL A 167 1.03 -5.11 8.04
CA VAL A 167 1.34 -3.67 7.99
C VAL A 167 1.26 -3.13 9.42
N GLU A 168 2.39 -2.95 10.08
CA GLU A 168 2.40 -2.58 11.51
C GLU A 168 2.28 -1.09 11.79
N ARG A 169 2.48 -0.17 10.83
CA ARG A 169 2.30 1.28 11.08
C ARG A 169 2.22 2.13 9.81
N ALA A 170 1.11 2.83 9.62
CA ALA A 170 1.02 3.97 8.73
C ALA A 170 0.98 5.26 9.57
N HIS A 171 1.98 6.14 9.41
CA HIS A 171 1.97 7.45 10.06
C HIS A 171 1.38 8.48 9.08
N SER A 172 0.14 8.89 9.29
CA SER A 172 -0.36 10.12 8.64
C SER A 172 0.26 11.33 9.33
N TYR A 173 0.94 12.19 8.57
CA TYR A 173 1.47 13.45 9.08
C TYR A 173 0.63 14.59 8.50
N ARG A 174 -0.23 15.19 9.33
CA ARG A 174 -0.92 16.43 8.97
C ARG A 174 0.07 17.58 9.08
N ALA A 175 0.40 18.23 7.96
CA ALA A 175 1.20 19.45 7.98
C ALA A 175 0.44 20.56 8.73
N ARG A 176 0.90 20.82 9.95
CA ARG A 176 0.68 21.97 10.85
C ARG A 176 -0.45 22.95 10.50
N SER A 177 -1.60 22.80 11.15
CA SER A 177 -2.14 23.91 11.95
C SER A 177 -1.94 23.55 13.43
N ALA A 178 -1.65 24.55 14.26
CA ALA A 178 -1.23 24.40 15.64
C ALA A 178 -2.26 23.67 16.53
N SER A 179 -2.20 22.34 16.56
CA SER A 179 -2.79 21.51 17.61
C SER A 179 -2.16 20.12 17.49
N ARG A 180 -1.27 19.77 18.42
CA ARG A 180 -0.72 18.42 18.53
C ARG A 180 -1.85 17.47 18.92
N ARG A 181 -2.54 16.91 17.92
CA ARG A 181 -3.32 15.68 18.10
C ARG A 181 -2.60 14.56 17.40
N THR A 182 -1.81 13.82 18.17
CA THR A 182 -1.36 12.48 17.83
C THR A 182 -2.61 11.59 17.80
N THR A 183 -3.21 11.37 16.64
CA THR A 183 -4.20 10.30 16.52
C THR A 183 -3.43 8.98 16.56
N ARG A 184 -3.35 8.35 17.73
CA ARG A 184 -3.03 6.93 17.81
C ARG A 184 -4.14 6.22 17.04
N LEU A 185 -3.81 5.62 15.90
CA LEU A 185 -4.68 4.58 15.34
C LEU A 185 -4.78 3.49 16.43
N PRO A 186 -6.00 3.11 16.85
CA PRO A 186 -6.15 2.18 17.94
C PRO A 186 -5.78 0.77 17.45
N PHE A 187 -4.79 0.22 18.14
CA PHE A 187 -4.45 -1.21 18.30
C PHE A 187 -3.71 -1.97 17.17
N PRO A 188 -2.77 -2.85 17.56
CA PRO A 188 -2.19 -3.86 16.67
C PRO A 188 -3.20 -4.99 16.46
N PHE A 189 -3.50 -5.34 15.21
CA PHE A 189 -4.33 -6.49 14.87
C PHE A 189 -3.47 -7.57 14.21
N SER A 190 -3.57 -8.80 14.71
CA SER A 190 -2.92 -9.98 14.15
C SER A 190 -3.95 -10.73 13.31
N CYS A 191 -3.81 -10.72 11.98
CA CYS A 191 -4.57 -11.59 11.09
C CYS A 191 -3.69 -12.82 10.80
N SER A 192 -4.13 -13.99 11.24
CA SER A 192 -3.46 -15.27 10.96
C SER A 192 -4.33 -16.08 10.01
N LEU A 193 -3.90 -16.24 8.75
CA LEU A 193 -4.49 -17.24 7.86
C LEU A 193 -3.85 -18.59 8.17
N LYS A 194 -4.68 -19.58 8.53
CA LYS A 194 -4.28 -20.98 8.46
C LYS A 194 -4.64 -21.47 7.06
N SER A 195 -3.62 -21.87 6.30
CA SER A 195 -3.77 -22.65 5.06
C SER A 195 -3.95 -24.12 5.39
#